data_AF-L1PNE1-F1
#
_entry.id   AF-L1PNE1-F1
#
_cell.length_a   1.000
_cell.length_b   1.000
_cell.length_c   1.000
_cell.angle_alpha   90.00
_cell.angle_beta   90.00
_cell.angle_gamma   90.00
#
_symmetry.space_group_name_H-M   'P 1'
#
loop_
_entity.id
_entity.type
_entity.pdbx_description
1 polymer ?
#
loop_
_entity_poly.entity_id
_entity_poly.type
_entity_poly.pdbx_seq_one_letter_code
_entity_poly.pdbx_strand_id
1 'polypeptide(L)'
;MAKTVLQIAIDEEDLPIFESLFEKFEVESSVIEEKTKPLFTIAVEDIQSVALERLGRTLSDDELLTAKKGLEWGLLTDIDAVYSAIFDEVIENK
;
A
#
# COMPACT_ATOMS: atom_id res chain seq x y z
N MET A 1 1.67 3.19 -22.56
CA MET A 1 0.96 4.45 -22.26
C MET A 1 0.95 4.60 -20.75
N ALA A 2 1.30 5.76 -20.20
CA ALA A 2 1.27 5.97 -18.75
C ALA A 2 -0.19 6.08 -18.28
N LYS A 3 -0.59 5.27 -17.29
CA LYS A 3 -1.90 5.38 -16.63
C LYS A 3 -1.77 6.37 -15.48
N THR A 4 -2.53 7.46 -15.51
CA THR A 4 -2.58 8.44 -14.42
C THR A 4 -3.60 7.97 -13.38
N VAL A 5 -3.18 7.89 -12.12
CA VAL A 5 -4.04 7.52 -10.98
C VAL A 5 -4.23 8.75 -10.09
N LEU A 6 -5.47 9.06 -9.73
CA LEU A 6 -5.83 10.17 -8.85
C LEU A 6 -6.56 9.62 -7.63
N GLN A 7 -6.13 10.00 -6.43
CA GLN A 7 -6.80 9.65 -5.18
C GLN A 7 -7.46 10.91 -4.61
N ILE A 8 -8.77 10.83 -4.36
CA ILE A 8 -9.57 11.93 -3.82
C ILE A 8 -10.30 11.46 -2.56
N ALA A 9 -10.43 12.36 -1.57
CA ALA A 9 -11.31 12.15 -0.43
C ALA A 9 -12.64 12.84 -0.74
N ILE A 10 -13.74 12.10 -0.61
CA ILE A 10 -15.10 12.59 -0.84
C ILE A 10 -15.97 12.15 0.33
N ASP A 11 -16.89 13.01 0.73
CA ASP A 11 -17.89 12.66 1.73
C ASP A 11 -18.93 11.69 1.13
N GLU A 12 -19.51 10.83 1.98
CA GLU A 12 -20.44 9.78 1.51
C GLU A 12 -21.69 10.38 0.83
N GLU A 13 -22.10 11.58 1.24
CA GLU A 13 -23.22 12.32 0.64
C GLU A 13 -22.95 12.75 -0.81
N ASP A 14 -21.68 12.93 -1.18
CA ASP A 14 -21.28 13.37 -2.52
C ASP A 14 -21.00 12.20 -3.48
N LEU A 15 -20.92 10.96 -2.99
CA LEU A 15 -20.67 9.75 -3.82
C LEU A 15 -21.55 9.68 -5.08
N PRO A 16 -22.88 9.91 -5.03
CA PRO A 16 -23.73 9.80 -6.22
C PRO A 16 -23.37 10.82 -7.32
N ILE A 17 -22.87 12.00 -6.93
CA ILE A 17 -22.44 13.04 -7.87
C ILE A 17 -21.17 12.58 -8.58
N PHE A 18 -20.22 12.01 -7.83
CA PHE A 18 -18.96 11.52 -8.37
C PHE A 18 -19.14 10.28 -9.24
N GLU A 19 -20.00 9.32 -8.88
CA GLU A 19 -20.31 8.16 -9.71
C GLU A 19 -20.86 8.58 -11.09
N SER A 20 -21.81 9.52 -11.11
CA SER A 20 -22.36 10.06 -12.37
C SER A 20 -21.30 10.78 -13.22
N LEU A 21 -20.36 11.50 -12.58
CA LEU A 21 -19.24 12.12 -13.26
C LEU A 21 -18.27 11.07 -13.83
N PHE A 22 -17.89 10.06 -13.05
CA PHE A 22 -16.94 9.03 -13.49
C PHE A 22 -17.48 8.20 -14.65
N GLU A 23 -18.77 7.86 -14.62
CA GLU A 23 -19.43 7.18 -15.75
C GLU A 23 -19.38 8.03 -17.02
N LYS A 24 -19.66 9.33 -16.91
CA LYS A 24 -19.60 10.28 -18.05
C LYS A 24 -18.22 10.41 -18.66
N PHE A 25 -17.16 10.24 -17.86
CA PHE A 25 -15.77 10.35 -18.30
C PHE A 25 -15.09 8.99 -18.51
N GLU A 26 -15.83 7.88 -18.46
CA GLU A 26 -15.31 6.51 -18.59
C GLU A 26 -14.14 6.21 -17.63
N VAL A 27 -14.21 6.77 -16.42
CA VAL A 27 -13.16 6.63 -15.40
C VAL A 27 -13.42 5.35 -14.61
N GLU A 28 -12.45 4.43 -14.61
CA GLU A 28 -12.41 3.33 -13.64
C GLU A 28 -12.19 3.92 -12.24
N SER A 29 -13.16 3.72 -11.35
CA SER A 29 -13.07 4.15 -9.95
C SER A 29 -13.11 2.93 -9.01
N SER A 30 -12.54 3.10 -7.82
CA SER A 30 -12.59 2.09 -6.76
C SER A 30 -12.73 2.84 -5.44
N VAL A 31 -13.77 2.52 -4.68
CA VAL A 31 -13.96 3.10 -3.35
C VAL A 31 -12.99 2.43 -2.39
N ILE A 32 -12.14 3.23 -1.75
CA ILE A 32 -11.28 2.78 -0.66
C ILE A 32 -11.97 3.24 0.62
N GLU A 33 -12.66 2.32 1.30
CA GLU A 33 -13.20 2.62 2.63
C GLU A 33 -12.07 3.09 3.55
N GLU A 34 -12.32 4.07 4.42
CA GLU A 34 -11.27 4.59 5.32
C GLU A 34 -10.68 3.48 6.22
N LYS A 35 -11.49 2.46 6.54
CA LYS A 35 -11.09 1.25 7.27
C LYS A 35 -10.14 0.32 6.50
N THR A 36 -10.04 0.46 5.19
CA THR A 36 -9.16 -0.34 4.32
C THR A 36 -7.95 0.43 3.82
N LYS A 37 -7.75 1.66 4.32
CA LYS A 37 -6.55 2.45 4.01
C LYS A 37 -5.30 1.72 4.51
N PRO A 38 -4.30 1.45 3.65
CA PRO A 38 -3.07 0.79 4.07
C PRO A 38 -2.30 1.69 5.03
N LEU A 39 -1.94 1.17 6.21
CA LEU A 39 -1.10 1.86 7.19
C LEU A 39 0.38 1.80 6.82
N PHE A 40 0.78 0.81 6.02
CA PHE A 40 2.15 0.58 5.60
C PHE A 40 2.19 -0.07 4.22
N THR A 41 3.07 0.42 3.34
CA THR A 41 3.26 -0.09 1.98
C THR A 41 4.75 -0.09 1.65
N ILE A 42 5.25 -1.14 1.02
CA ILE A 42 6.60 -1.18 0.45
C ILE A 42 6.46 -1.22 -1.07
N ALA A 43 7.11 -0.28 -1.77
CA ALA A 43 7.07 -0.27 -3.23
C ALA A 43 8.04 -1.31 -3.80
N VAL A 44 7.74 -1.79 -5.01
CA VAL A 44 8.66 -2.68 -5.73
C VAL A 44 10.01 -2.01 -5.97
N GLU A 45 10.01 -0.70 -6.23
CA GLU A 45 11.22 0.10 -6.44
C GLU A 45 12.15 0.10 -5.22
N ASP A 46 11.60 0.09 -3.99
CA ASP A 46 12.38 0.03 -2.76
C ASP A 46 13.10 -1.33 -2.66
N ILE A 47 12.36 -2.41 -2.90
CA ILE A 47 12.91 -3.78 -2.90
C ILE A 47 13.98 -3.92 -3.99
N GLN A 48 13.73 -3.37 -5.18
CA GLN A 48 14.66 -3.41 -6.30
C GLN A 48 15.94 -2.60 -6.02
N SER A 49 15.83 -1.47 -5.33
CA SER A 49 16.98 -0.67 -4.90
C SER A 49 17.85 -1.42 -3.91
N VAL A 50 17.24 -2.06 -2.90
CA VAL A 50 17.96 -2.92 -1.95
C VAL A 50 18.61 -4.11 -2.65
N ALA A 51 17.93 -4.71 -3.63
CA ALA A 51 18.49 -5.80 -4.42
C ALA A 51 19.70 -5.34 -5.25
N LEU A 52 19.63 -4.14 -5.86
CA LEU A 52 20.74 -3.56 -6.59
C LEU A 52 21.96 -3.35 -5.67
N GLU A 53 21.74 -2.85 -4.46
CA GLU A 53 22.81 -2.63 -3.47
C GLU A 53 23.42 -3.95 -2.95
N ARG A 54 22.59 -4.95 -2.65
CA ARG A 54 23.04 -6.21 -2.02
C ARG A 54 23.51 -7.27 -3.01
N LEU A 55 22.89 -7.33 -4.18
CA LEU A 55 23.11 -8.36 -5.19
C LEU A 55 23.77 -7.81 -6.45
N GLY A 56 23.90 -6.49 -6.60
CA GLY A 56 24.47 -5.83 -7.78
C GLY A 56 23.55 -5.87 -9.01
N ARG A 57 22.30 -6.30 -8.85
CA ARG A 57 21.31 -6.42 -9.93
C ARG A 57 19.89 -6.32 -9.40
N THR A 58 18.94 -6.06 -10.30
CA THR A 58 17.51 -6.14 -10.01
C THR A 58 17.03 -7.60 -9.90
N LEU A 59 15.96 -7.80 -9.13
CA LEU A 59 15.24 -9.06 -9.01
C LEU A 59 14.35 -9.30 -10.24
N SER A 60 14.24 -10.55 -10.66
CA SER A 60 13.20 -10.99 -11.61
C SER A 60 11.82 -11.05 -10.94
N ASP A 61 10.76 -11.25 -11.73
CA ASP A 61 9.39 -11.37 -11.20
C ASP A 61 9.23 -12.55 -10.21
N ASP A 62 9.88 -13.67 -10.49
CA ASP A 62 9.87 -14.86 -9.60
C ASP A 62 10.62 -14.58 -8.27
N GLU A 63 11.71 -13.82 -8.35
CA GLU A 63 12.48 -13.42 -7.18
C GLU A 63 11.73 -12.36 -6.36
N LEU A 64 11.03 -11.43 -7.02
CA LEU A 64 10.13 -10.49 -6.36
C LEU A 64 9.00 -11.20 -5.63
N LEU A 65 8.42 -12.25 -6.24
CA LEU A 65 7.39 -13.05 -5.58
C LEU A 65 7.95 -13.76 -4.33
N THR A 66 9.19 -14.23 -4.41
CA THR A 66 9.89 -14.82 -3.26
C THR A 66 10.17 -13.78 -2.18
N ALA A 67 10.62 -12.59 -2.56
CA ALA A 67 10.86 -11.48 -1.63
C ALA A 67 9.57 -11.06 -0.93
N LYS A 68 8.45 -10.99 -1.65
CA LYS A 68 7.13 -10.71 -1.10
C LYS A 68 6.73 -11.74 -0.05
N LYS A 69 6.87 -13.04 -0.34
CA LYS A 69 6.56 -14.11 0.62
C LYS A 69 7.45 -14.05 1.86
N GLY A 70 8.73 -13.72 1.69
CA GLY A 70 9.65 -13.53 2.80
C GLY A 70 9.26 -12.35 3.69
N LEU A 71 8.84 -11.24 3.08
CA LEU A 71 8.35 -10.06 3.79
C LEU A 71 7.06 -10.37 4.58
N GLU A 72 6.09 -11.04 3.95
CA GLU A 72 4.84 -11.46 4.60
C GLU A 72 5.12 -12.36 5.80
N TRP A 73 6.00 -13.34 5.65
CA TRP A 73 6.37 -14.24 6.74
C TRP A 73 7.08 -13.51 7.89
N GLY A 74 8.02 -12.61 7.58
CA GLY A 74 8.73 -11.82 8.58
C GLY A 74 7.78 -10.92 9.38
N LEU A 75 6.89 -10.20 8.69
CA LEU A 75 5.90 -9.35 9.34
C LEU A 75 4.89 -10.14 10.17
N LEU A 76 4.44 -11.30 9.71
CA LEU A 76 3.51 -12.15 10.47
C LEU A 76 4.14 -12.76 11.72
N THR A 77 5.42 -13.12 11.66
CA THR A 77 6.12 -13.77 12.78
C THR A 77 6.30 -12.83 13.97
N ASP A 78 6.60 -11.55 13.69
CA ASP A 78 6.85 -10.53 14.71
C ASP A 78 5.69 -9.53 14.86
N ILE A 79 4.50 -9.87 14.36
CA ILE A 79 3.38 -8.92 14.28
C ILE A 79 2.95 -8.40 15.65
N ASP A 80 3.05 -9.24 16.69
CA ASP A 80 2.75 -8.85 18.07
C ASP A 80 3.74 -7.82 18.61
N ALA A 81 5.03 -7.93 18.25
CA ALA A 81 6.04 -6.95 18.62
C ALA A 81 5.83 -5.63 17.88
N VAL A 82 5.43 -5.70 16.60
CA VAL A 82 5.08 -4.52 15.79
C VAL A 82 3.88 -3.79 16.40
N TYR A 83 2.80 -4.50 16.74
CA TYR A 83 1.65 -3.89 17.39
C TYR A 83 1.99 -3.31 18.77
N SER A 84 2.77 -4.04 19.58
CA SER A 84 3.19 -3.54 20.89
C SER A 84 3.98 -2.24 20.74
N ALA A 85 4.98 -2.18 19.85
CA ALA A 85 5.74 -0.96 19.61
C ALA A 85 4.85 0.23 19.17
N ILE A 86 3.90 0.00 18.26
CA ILE A 86 2.97 1.04 17.80
C ILE A 86 2.14 1.57 18.97
N PHE A 87 1.55 0.68 19.78
CA PHE A 87 0.66 1.10 20.85
C PHE A 87 1.40 1.64 22.06
N ASP A 88 2.58 1.12 22.39
CA ASP A 88 3.45 1.67 23.44
C ASP A 88 3.78 3.13 23.12
N GLU A 89 4.18 3.44 21.88
CA GLU A 89 4.52 4.80 21.47
C GLU A 89 3.30 5.73 21.38
N VAL A 90 2.13 5.23 21.00
CA VAL A 90 0.86 5.97 21.03
C VAL A 90 0.40 6.27 22.47
N ILE A 91 0.67 5.36 23.41
CA ILE A 91 0.31 5.51 24.82
C ILE A 91 1.30 6.43 25.54
N GLU A 92 2.60 6.35 25.24
CA GLU A 92 3.64 7.22 25.82
C GLU A 92 3.55 8.67 25.32
N ASN A 93 3.00 8.93 24.13
CA ASN A 93 2.76 10.27 23.60
C ASN A 93 1.41 10.91 24.04
N LYS A 94 0.78 10.40 25.10
CA LYS A 94 -0.38 11.03 25.76
C LYS A 94 0.00 11.79 27.01
#